data_AF-A0A2K9F645-F1
#
_entry.id   AF-A0A2K9F645-F1
#
_cell.length_a   1.000
_cell.length_b   1.000
_cell.length_c   1.000
_cell.angle_alpha   90.00
_cell.angle_beta   90.00
_cell.angle_gamma   90.00
#
_symmetry.space_group_name_H-M   'P 1'
#
loop_
_entity.id
_entity.type
_entity.pdbx_description
1 polymer ?
#
loop_
_entity_poly.entity_id
_entity_poly.type
_entity_poly.pdbx_seq_one_letter_code
_entity_poly.pdbx_strand_id
1 'polypeptide(L)'
;MLSYAEKINLLLLCDLLDGLEIDSSVDRDAIRKAISSGNTWSLTWDVLPDYPEPIKDVVTETADILSMWRVLEHDFSQLSEADKELVSTNAGPGADIAFEGFDGNNDPHYGVACHLIQTMGRFDEFSKRGLNSHSSVSLQRYRRILKQYKAALKGVGKGFSAHDLIEILKIKT
;
A
#
# COMPACT_ATOMS: atom_id res chain seq x y z
N MET A 1 8.77 1.45 -23.64
CA MET A 1 9.31 0.62 -24.74
C MET A 1 10.80 0.47 -24.48
N LEU A 2 11.33 -0.75 -24.50
CA LEU A 2 12.76 -0.98 -24.25
C LEU A 2 13.62 -0.34 -25.34
N SER A 3 14.65 0.38 -24.93
CA SER A 3 15.72 0.86 -25.77
C SER A 3 16.51 -0.29 -26.40
N TYR A 4 17.27 0.00 -27.47
CA TYR A 4 18.16 -0.99 -28.08
C TYR A 4 19.21 -1.52 -27.10
N ALA A 5 19.76 -0.65 -26.24
CA ALA A 5 20.74 -1.04 -25.24
C ALA A 5 20.14 -2.03 -24.22
N GLU A 6 18.91 -1.77 -23.74
CA GLU A 6 18.23 -2.69 -22.81
C GLU A 6 17.93 -4.05 -23.45
N LYS A 7 17.53 -4.07 -24.73
CA LYS A 7 17.30 -5.33 -25.47
C LYS A 7 18.60 -6.15 -25.59
N ILE A 8 19.71 -5.50 -25.96
CA ILE A 8 21.02 -6.17 -26.06
C ILE A 8 21.45 -6.69 -24.69
N ASN A 9 21.33 -5.89 -23.64
CA ASN A 9 21.69 -6.29 -22.28
C ASN A 9 20.87 -7.50 -21.80
N LEU A 10 19.56 -7.53 -22.05
CA LEU A 10 18.71 -8.66 -21.68
C LEU A 10 19.12 -9.95 -22.41
N LEU A 11 19.44 -9.87 -23.71
CA LEU A 11 19.91 -11.03 -24.46
C LEU A 11 21.26 -11.53 -23.94
N LEU A 12 22.21 -10.63 -23.69
CA LEU A 12 23.51 -10.98 -23.11
C LEU A 12 23.39 -11.61 -21.72
N LEU A 13 22.47 -11.13 -20.88
CA LEU A 13 22.18 -11.72 -19.57
C LEU A 13 21.58 -13.12 -19.69
N CYS A 14 20.65 -13.34 -20.63
CA CYS A 14 20.11 -14.68 -20.88
C CYS A 14 21.20 -15.65 -21.34
N ASP A 15 22.08 -15.21 -22.24
CA ASP A 15 23.18 -16.04 -22.75
C ASP A 15 24.22 -16.34 -21.67
N LEU A 16 24.49 -15.38 -20.77
CA LEU A 16 25.33 -15.58 -19.60
C LEU A 16 24.74 -16.62 -18.64
N LEU A 17 23.44 -16.51 -18.33
CA LEU A 17 22.76 -17.47 -17.44
C LEU A 17 22.75 -18.89 -18.03
N ASP A 18 22.56 -19.01 -19.35
CA ASP A 18 22.64 -20.30 -20.05
C ASP A 18 24.06 -20.87 -20.00
N GLY A 19 25.07 -20.05 -20.30
CA GLY A 19 26.47 -20.47 -20.29
C GLY A 19 27.01 -20.83 -18.89
N LEU A 20 26.42 -20.27 -17.84
CA LEU A 20 26.73 -20.59 -16.44
C LEU A 20 25.87 -21.73 -15.87
N GLU A 21 24.93 -22.27 -16.65
CA GLU A 21 23.98 -23.29 -16.22
C GLU A 21 23.20 -22.90 -14.95
N ILE A 22 22.86 -21.60 -14.83
CA ILE A 22 22.11 -21.08 -13.68
C ILE A 22 20.62 -21.16 -13.98
N ASP A 23 19.89 -21.86 -13.13
CA ASP A 23 18.43 -21.79 -13.09
C ASP A 23 18.00 -20.44 -12.49
N SER A 24 17.20 -19.70 -13.25
CA SER A 24 16.63 -18.43 -12.84
C SER A 24 15.11 -18.53 -12.80
N SER A 25 14.47 -17.75 -11.93
CA SER A 25 13.00 -17.64 -11.88
C SER A 25 12.39 -16.95 -13.11
N VAL A 26 13.22 -16.49 -14.05
CA VAL A 26 12.81 -15.70 -15.21
C VAL A 26 12.79 -16.59 -16.46
N ASP A 27 11.69 -16.55 -17.20
CA ASP A 27 11.56 -17.27 -18.48
C ASP A 27 12.39 -16.59 -19.58
N ARG A 28 13.60 -17.12 -19.79
CA ARG A 28 14.57 -16.67 -20.79
C ARG A 28 14.04 -16.79 -22.22
N ASP A 29 13.24 -17.81 -22.50
CA ASP A 29 12.69 -18.04 -23.84
C ASP A 29 11.61 -17.03 -24.18
N ALA A 30 10.75 -16.70 -23.20
CA ALA A 30 9.79 -15.61 -23.32
C ALA A 30 10.49 -14.28 -23.59
N ILE A 31 11.61 -13.99 -22.89
CA ILE A 31 12.42 -12.78 -23.14
C ILE A 31 12.91 -12.71 -24.58
N ARG A 32 13.58 -13.77 -25.05
CA ARG A 32 14.15 -13.82 -26.41
C ARG A 32 13.09 -13.67 -27.50
N LYS A 33 11.95 -14.35 -27.33
CA LYS A 33 10.81 -14.28 -28.27
C LYS A 33 10.19 -12.89 -28.31
N ALA A 34 9.99 -12.25 -27.16
CA ALA A 34 9.41 -10.91 -27.10
C ALA A 34 10.33 -9.86 -27.74
N ILE A 35 11.65 -9.96 -27.55
CA ILE A 35 12.63 -9.05 -28.18
C ILE A 35 12.70 -9.28 -29.69
N SER A 36 12.88 -10.53 -30.13
CA SER A 36 13.06 -10.86 -31.56
C SER A 36 11.81 -10.60 -32.40
N SER A 37 10.61 -10.77 -31.82
CA SER A 37 9.33 -10.47 -32.50
C SER A 37 8.91 -9.00 -32.42
N GLY A 38 9.62 -8.17 -31.65
CA GLY A 38 9.26 -6.78 -31.39
C GLY A 38 8.14 -6.59 -30.36
N ASN A 39 7.56 -7.66 -29.82
CA ASN A 39 6.46 -7.65 -28.85
C ASN A 39 6.94 -7.51 -27.39
N THR A 40 7.86 -6.59 -27.12
CA THR A 40 8.42 -6.40 -25.75
C THR A 40 7.38 -6.03 -24.69
N TRP A 41 6.17 -5.63 -25.09
CA TRP A 41 5.04 -5.44 -24.18
C TRP A 41 4.61 -6.76 -23.51
N SER A 42 4.83 -7.93 -24.13
CA SER A 42 4.42 -9.21 -23.54
C SER A 42 5.27 -9.60 -22.34
N LEU A 43 6.45 -9.00 -22.16
CA LEU A 43 7.31 -9.22 -20.99
C LEU A 43 6.58 -8.87 -19.69
N THR A 44 5.73 -7.83 -19.69
CA THR A 44 4.96 -7.45 -18.51
C THR A 44 3.81 -8.41 -18.20
N TRP A 45 3.50 -9.35 -19.10
CA TRP A 45 2.40 -10.31 -18.94
C TRP A 45 2.92 -11.72 -18.73
N ASP A 46 3.95 -12.12 -19.48
CA ASP A 46 4.43 -13.50 -19.48
C ASP A 46 5.60 -13.69 -18.49
N VAL A 47 6.42 -12.64 -18.30
CA VAL A 47 7.65 -12.70 -17.49
C VAL A 47 7.49 -11.97 -16.17
N LEU A 48 6.75 -10.86 -16.16
CA LEU A 48 6.49 -10.01 -15.01
C LEU A 48 4.99 -9.80 -14.73
N PRO A 49 4.10 -10.80 -14.86
CA PRO A 49 2.66 -10.63 -14.63
C PRO A 49 2.34 -10.06 -13.24
N ASP A 50 3.11 -10.49 -12.23
CA ASP A 50 2.91 -10.13 -10.82
C ASP A 50 3.67 -8.86 -10.39
N TYR A 51 4.37 -8.22 -11.33
CA TYR A 51 5.15 -7.00 -11.08
C TYR A 51 4.60 -5.81 -11.88
N PRO A 52 3.32 -5.42 -11.73
CA PRO A 52 2.90 -4.10 -12.18
C PRO A 52 3.70 -3.07 -11.38
N GLU A 53 4.36 -2.12 -12.08
CA GLU A 53 4.97 -1.00 -11.38
C GLU A 53 3.88 -0.30 -10.56
N PRO A 54 4.04 -0.18 -9.23
CA PRO A 54 3.04 0.48 -8.43
C PRO A 54 2.96 1.94 -8.88
N ILE A 55 1.77 2.37 -9.28
CA ILE A 55 1.52 3.74 -9.73
C ILE A 55 1.95 4.68 -8.60
N LYS A 56 2.74 5.71 -8.93
CA LYS A 56 3.25 6.70 -7.96
C LYS A 56 2.16 7.23 -7.02
N ASP A 57 0.96 7.44 -7.54
CA ASP A 57 -0.19 7.91 -6.77
C ASP A 57 -0.69 6.87 -5.76
N VAL A 58 -0.67 5.58 -6.11
CA VAL A 58 -1.00 4.48 -5.19
C VAL A 58 0.03 4.40 -4.06
N VAL A 59 1.32 4.50 -4.38
CA VAL A 59 2.39 4.50 -3.36
C VAL A 59 2.22 5.66 -2.38
N THR A 60 1.98 6.85 -2.91
CA THR A 60 1.79 8.06 -2.11
C THR A 60 0.55 7.96 -1.25
N GLU A 61 -0.59 7.52 -1.81
CA GLU A 61 -1.83 7.36 -1.08
C GLU A 61 -1.74 6.29 0.01
N THR A 62 -1.09 5.15 -0.26
CA THR A 62 -0.84 4.12 0.77
C THR A 62 -0.02 4.69 1.92
N ALA A 63 1.08 5.40 1.62
CA ALA A 63 1.92 6.00 2.65
C ALA A 63 1.17 7.05 3.48
N ASP A 64 0.34 7.88 2.84
CA ASP A 64 -0.52 8.87 3.51
C ASP A 64 -1.53 8.19 4.45
N ILE A 65 -2.18 7.11 3.99
CA ILE A 65 -3.15 6.33 4.79
C ILE A 65 -2.47 5.66 5.99
N LEU A 66 -1.32 5.02 5.79
CA LEU A 66 -0.57 4.38 6.88
C LEU A 66 -0.08 5.42 7.90
N SER A 67 0.38 6.58 7.42
CA SER A 67 0.82 7.68 8.30
C SER A 67 -0.34 8.27 9.11
N MET A 68 -1.51 8.44 8.48
CA MET A 68 -2.73 8.85 9.18
C MET A 68 -3.08 7.86 10.29
N TRP A 69 -3.17 6.55 9.97
CA TRP A 69 -3.53 5.54 10.96
C TRP A 69 -2.54 5.45 12.12
N ARG A 70 -1.23 5.56 11.84
CA ARG A 70 -0.20 5.67 12.88
C ARG A 70 -0.53 6.77 13.89
N VAL A 71 -0.87 7.96 13.40
CA VAL A 71 -1.17 9.11 14.27
C VAL A 71 -2.49 8.91 15.01
N LEU A 72 -3.54 8.47 14.32
CA LEU A 72 -4.86 8.27 14.94
C LEU A 72 -4.81 7.20 16.04
N GLU A 73 -4.17 6.06 15.78
CA GLU A 73 -4.01 4.99 16.78
C GLU A 73 -3.11 5.42 17.94
N HIS A 74 -2.01 6.12 17.65
CA HIS A 74 -1.14 6.67 18.68
C HIS A 74 -1.90 7.63 19.59
N ASP A 75 -2.56 8.64 19.04
CA ASP A 75 -3.23 9.67 19.83
C ASP A 75 -4.41 9.08 20.61
N PHE A 76 -5.16 8.15 20.02
CA PHE A 76 -6.21 7.40 20.73
C PHE A 76 -5.65 6.58 21.90
N SER A 77 -4.47 5.97 21.74
CA SER A 77 -3.84 5.20 22.82
C SER A 77 -3.46 6.05 24.04
N GLN A 78 -3.22 7.35 23.82
CA GLN A 78 -2.86 8.32 24.87
C GLN A 78 -4.06 8.90 25.62
N LEU A 79 -5.29 8.64 25.14
CA LEU A 79 -6.50 9.13 25.78
C LEU A 79 -6.80 8.41 27.11
N SER A 80 -7.55 9.08 27.98
CA SER A 80 -8.13 8.46 29.16
C SER A 80 -9.20 7.42 28.76
N GLU A 81 -9.50 6.46 29.62
CA GLU A 81 -10.55 5.46 29.33
C GLU A 81 -11.92 6.10 29.08
N ALA A 82 -12.24 7.18 29.80
CA ALA A 82 -13.47 7.96 29.59
C ALA A 82 -13.50 8.62 28.20
N ASP A 83 -12.37 9.17 27.75
CA ASP A 83 -12.26 9.76 26.42
C ASP A 83 -12.28 8.71 25.31
N LYS A 84 -11.70 7.53 25.54
CA LYS A 84 -11.79 6.41 24.59
C LYS A 84 -13.23 5.96 24.40
N GLU A 85 -13.98 5.80 25.49
CA GLU A 85 -15.41 5.46 25.45
C GLU A 85 -16.23 6.55 24.74
N LEU A 86 -15.90 7.82 24.98
CA LEU A 86 -16.52 8.95 24.30
C LEU A 86 -16.31 8.86 22.78
N VAL A 87 -15.09 8.57 22.33
CA VAL A 87 -14.79 8.43 20.90
C VAL A 87 -15.53 7.23 20.30
N SER A 88 -15.45 6.04 20.93
CA SER A 88 -16.14 4.84 20.45
C SER A 88 -17.66 5.03 20.33
N THR A 89 -18.26 5.80 21.23
CA THR A 89 -19.70 6.09 21.21
C THR A 89 -20.09 7.08 20.11
N ASN A 90 -19.25 8.09 19.83
CA ASN A 90 -19.63 9.25 19.01
C ASN A 90 -19.05 9.26 17.59
N ALA A 91 -17.99 8.49 17.32
CA ALA A 91 -17.38 8.41 16.00
C ALA A 91 -18.25 7.63 14.98
N GLY A 92 -19.23 6.85 15.47
CA GLY A 92 -20.24 6.16 14.67
C GLY A 92 -19.93 4.68 14.40
N PRO A 93 -20.84 3.94 13.73
CA PRO A 93 -20.65 2.53 13.43
C PRO A 93 -19.43 2.30 12.52
N GLY A 94 -18.56 1.37 12.89
CA GLY A 94 -17.35 1.04 12.11
C GLY A 94 -16.18 2.02 12.28
N ALA A 95 -16.22 2.85 13.32
CA ALA A 95 -15.14 3.74 13.74
C ALA A 95 -14.14 3.03 14.68
N ASP A 96 -13.86 1.75 14.45
CA ASP A 96 -12.73 1.10 15.11
C ASP A 96 -11.46 1.87 14.72
N ILE A 97 -10.75 2.35 15.74
CA ILE A 97 -9.52 3.13 15.55
C ILE A 97 -8.39 2.14 15.39
N ALA A 98 -8.45 1.42 14.27
CA ALA A 98 -7.48 0.42 13.89
C ALA A 98 -7.38 0.37 12.37
N PHE A 99 -6.16 0.36 11.86
CA PHE A 99 -5.88 -0.02 10.49
C PHE A 99 -6.12 -1.52 10.31
N GLU A 100 -7.08 -1.85 9.43
CA GLU A 100 -7.52 -3.23 9.15
C GLU A 100 -6.89 -3.81 7.88
N GLY A 101 -5.97 -3.09 7.24
CA GLY A 101 -5.44 -3.47 5.94
C GLY A 101 -6.28 -2.99 4.75
N PHE A 102 -5.96 -3.50 3.57
CA PHE A 102 -6.63 -3.21 2.29
C PHE A 102 -7.23 -4.49 1.70
N ASP A 103 -8.17 -4.39 0.76
CA ASP A 103 -8.70 -5.57 0.09
C ASP A 103 -7.63 -6.21 -0.81
N GLY A 104 -7.12 -7.37 -0.41
CA GLY A 104 -6.05 -8.06 -1.14
C GLY A 104 -6.43 -8.51 -2.56
N ASN A 105 -7.72 -8.57 -2.89
CA ASN A 105 -8.19 -8.99 -4.21
C ASN A 105 -8.48 -7.81 -5.15
N ASN A 106 -8.82 -6.65 -4.60
CA ASN A 106 -9.39 -5.55 -5.39
C ASN A 106 -8.61 -4.23 -5.25
N ASP A 107 -7.80 -4.05 -4.20
CA ASP A 107 -7.09 -2.79 -3.93
C ASP A 107 -5.59 -2.93 -4.23
N PRO A 108 -5.02 -2.16 -5.19
CA PRO A 108 -3.58 -2.18 -5.46
C PRO A 108 -2.73 -1.70 -4.28
N HIS A 109 -3.35 -1.00 -3.32
CA HIS A 109 -2.73 -0.56 -2.08
C HIS A 109 -2.28 -1.71 -1.18
N TYR A 110 -2.90 -2.89 -1.28
CA TYR A 110 -2.52 -4.07 -0.49
C TYR A 110 -1.05 -4.46 -0.73
N GLY A 111 -0.65 -4.65 -2.00
CA GLY A 111 0.72 -5.03 -2.33
C GLY A 111 1.75 -4.00 -1.88
N VAL A 112 1.42 -2.71 -2.05
CA VAL A 112 2.26 -1.60 -1.56
C VAL A 112 2.39 -1.62 -0.04
N ALA A 113 1.30 -1.84 0.69
CA ALA A 113 1.31 -1.89 2.15
C ALA A 113 2.16 -3.07 2.66
N CYS A 114 2.00 -4.25 2.07
CA CYS A 114 2.83 -5.42 2.38
C CYS A 114 4.32 -5.12 2.14
N HIS A 115 4.67 -4.49 1.02
CA HIS A 115 6.05 -4.13 0.72
C HIS A 115 6.62 -3.13 1.72
N LEU A 116 5.90 -2.03 1.99
CA LEU A 116 6.33 -1.01 2.96
C LEU A 116 6.51 -1.61 4.36
N ILE A 117 5.58 -2.43 4.81
CA ILE A 117 5.55 -2.95 6.19
C ILE A 117 6.50 -4.14 6.36
N GLN A 118 6.29 -5.19 5.57
CA GLN A 118 6.95 -6.48 5.79
C GLN A 118 8.31 -6.57 5.10
N THR A 119 8.50 -5.87 3.98
CA THR A 119 9.78 -5.90 3.25
C THR A 119 10.72 -4.76 3.65
N MET A 120 10.20 -3.53 3.73
CA MET A 120 11.02 -2.35 4.03
C MET A 120 11.12 -2.01 5.53
N GLY A 121 10.33 -2.64 6.39
CA GLY A 121 10.29 -2.36 7.83
C GLY A 121 9.79 -0.95 8.17
N ARG A 122 8.99 -0.32 7.30
CA ARG A 122 8.29 0.94 7.59
C ARG A 122 6.97 0.64 8.28
N PHE A 123 6.47 1.53 9.14
CA PHE A 123 5.20 1.27 9.84
C PHE A 123 5.17 -0.06 10.59
N ASP A 124 6.27 -0.37 11.30
CA ASP A 124 6.46 -1.64 12.02
C ASP A 124 5.40 -1.89 13.10
N GLU A 125 4.74 -0.84 13.60
CA GLU A 125 3.57 -0.99 14.48
C GLU A 125 2.41 -1.80 13.86
N PHE A 126 2.41 -1.99 12.54
CA PHE A 126 1.45 -2.81 11.80
C PHE A 126 2.00 -4.19 11.37
N SER A 127 3.28 -4.50 11.61
CA SER A 127 3.95 -5.68 11.02
C SER A 127 3.40 -7.02 11.48
N LYS A 128 2.78 -7.07 12.66
CA LYS A 128 2.18 -8.29 13.25
C LYS A 128 0.70 -8.47 12.91
N ARG A 129 0.10 -7.59 12.12
CA ARG A 129 -1.34 -7.61 11.79
C ARG A 129 -1.58 -8.29 10.45
N GLY A 130 -2.79 -8.82 10.26
CA GLY A 130 -3.28 -9.17 8.93
C GLY A 130 -3.48 -7.90 8.11
N LEU A 131 -2.86 -7.81 6.94
CA LEU A 131 -2.95 -6.64 6.05
C LEU A 131 -4.05 -6.77 4.98
N ASN A 132 -4.71 -7.93 4.90
CA ASN A 132 -5.86 -8.13 4.03
C ASN A 132 -7.14 -7.89 4.83
N SER A 133 -7.87 -6.82 4.50
CA SER A 133 -9.10 -6.45 5.20
C SER A 133 -10.28 -7.35 4.85
N HIS A 134 -10.20 -8.13 3.76
CA HIS A 134 -11.33 -8.85 3.16
C HIS A 134 -12.57 -7.96 2.92
N SER A 135 -12.36 -6.64 2.76
CA SER A 135 -13.41 -5.63 2.71
C SER A 135 -13.19 -4.66 1.56
N SER A 136 -14.04 -4.75 0.55
CA SER A 136 -14.02 -3.90 -0.66
C SER A 136 -14.36 -2.42 -0.40
N VAL A 137 -14.76 -2.07 0.83
CA VAL A 137 -15.09 -0.68 1.22
C VAL A 137 -13.98 -0.01 2.05
N SER A 138 -12.95 -0.75 2.45
CA SER A 138 -11.88 -0.28 3.34
C SER A 138 -11.14 0.95 2.75
N LEU A 139 -10.71 0.89 1.49
CA LEU A 139 -10.03 1.99 0.82
C LEU A 139 -10.89 3.27 0.73
N GLN A 140 -12.17 3.14 0.37
CA GLN A 140 -13.06 4.30 0.28
C GLN A 140 -13.29 4.96 1.65
N ARG A 141 -13.40 4.14 2.71
CA ARG A 141 -13.47 4.61 4.10
C ARG A 141 -12.21 5.40 4.45
N TYR A 142 -11.02 4.84 4.21
CA TYR A 142 -9.75 5.51 4.51
C TYR A 142 -9.59 6.84 3.77
N ARG A 143 -10.02 6.92 2.51
CA ARG A 143 -10.01 8.18 1.75
C ARG A 143 -10.86 9.28 2.39
N ARG A 144 -12.04 8.92 2.92
CA ARG A 144 -12.92 9.87 3.62
C ARG A 144 -12.26 10.37 4.90
N ILE A 145 -11.72 9.46 5.72
CA ILE A 145 -11.00 9.80 6.96
C ILE A 145 -9.76 10.66 6.64
N LEU A 146 -8.98 10.30 5.62
CA LEU A 146 -7.78 11.02 5.21
C LEU A 146 -8.08 12.47 4.82
N LYS A 147 -9.22 12.72 4.18
CA LYS A 147 -9.67 14.08 3.88
C LYS A 147 -9.94 14.89 5.16
N GLN A 148 -10.60 14.30 6.15
CA GLN A 148 -10.91 14.97 7.43
C GLN A 148 -9.63 15.18 8.25
N TYR A 149 -8.77 14.17 8.33
CA TYR A 149 -7.45 14.23 8.96
C TYR A 149 -6.59 15.36 8.38
N LYS A 150 -6.47 15.45 7.05
CA LYS A 150 -5.71 16.53 6.39
C LYS A 150 -6.29 17.92 6.67
N ALA A 151 -7.60 18.04 6.87
CA ALA A 151 -8.22 19.30 7.28
C ALA A 151 -7.89 19.66 8.74
N ALA A 152 -7.93 18.67 9.64
CA ALA A 152 -7.64 18.84 11.07
C ALA A 152 -6.16 19.18 11.34
N LEU A 153 -5.23 18.61 10.57
CA LEU A 153 -3.79 18.89 10.69
C LEU A 153 -3.43 20.38 10.58
N LYS A 154 -4.24 21.19 9.88
CA LYS A 154 -3.97 22.63 9.71
C LYS A 154 -4.12 23.44 11.00
N GLY A 155 -4.67 22.87 12.07
CA GLY A 155 -4.97 23.55 13.33
C GLY A 155 -4.26 23.01 14.57
N VAL A 156 -3.42 21.97 14.46
CA VAL A 156 -2.95 21.19 15.61
C VAL A 156 -1.43 21.20 15.76
N GLY A 157 -0.93 21.47 16.97
CA GLY A 157 0.51 21.44 17.29
C GLY A 157 0.95 20.36 18.30
N LYS A 158 0.02 19.62 18.95
CA LYS A 158 0.33 18.69 20.05
C LYS A 158 -0.36 17.30 20.00
N GLY A 159 -0.96 16.92 18.88
CA GLY A 159 -1.76 15.69 18.76
C GLY A 159 -3.27 15.96 18.87
N PHE A 160 -4.08 14.98 18.49
CA PHE A 160 -5.54 15.09 18.44
C PHE A 160 -6.20 14.79 19.79
N SER A 161 -7.13 15.64 20.19
CA SER A 161 -8.02 15.38 21.33
C SER A 161 -9.11 14.36 20.98
N ALA A 162 -9.83 13.86 21.99
CA ALA A 162 -11.00 13.00 21.78
C ALA A 162 -12.02 13.63 20.82
N HIS A 163 -12.28 14.94 20.95
CA HIS A 163 -13.19 15.66 20.08
C HIS A 163 -12.67 15.71 18.63
N ASP A 164 -11.36 15.94 18.44
CA ASP A 164 -10.76 15.96 17.11
C ASP A 164 -10.86 14.58 16.45
N LEU A 165 -10.58 13.50 17.19
CA LEU A 165 -10.71 12.13 16.69
C LEU A 165 -12.16 11.81 16.28
N ILE A 166 -13.14 12.22 17.08
CA ILE A 166 -14.56 12.05 16.74
C ILE A 166 -14.86 12.75 15.40
N GLU A 167 -14.46 14.01 15.23
CA GLU A 167 -14.72 14.74 13.98
C GLU A 167 -13.97 14.15 12.78
N ILE A 168 -12.75 13.64 12.96
CA ILE A 168 -11.98 12.99 11.89
C ILE A 168 -12.62 11.68 11.44
N LEU A 169 -13.10 10.88 12.39
CA LEU A 169 -13.61 9.52 12.16
C LEU A 169 -15.08 9.49 11.75
N LYS A 170 -15.85 10.53 12.09
CA LYS A 170 -17.27 10.61 11.79
C LYS A 170 -17.51 10.65 10.28
N ILE A 171 -18.03 9.56 9.73
CA ILE A 171 -18.39 9.48 8.32
C ILE A 171 -19.83 9.99 8.19
N LYS A 172 -20.00 11.19 7.65
CA LYS A 172 -21.32 11.68 7.24
C LYS A 172 -21.80 10.84 6.05
N THR A 173 -22.91 10.13 6.22
CA THR A 173 -23.67 9.49 5.13
C THR A 173 -24.16 10.50 4.12
#